data_AF-A0AAD7KN45-F1
#
_entry.id   AF-A0AAD7KN45-F1
#
_cell.length_a   1.000
_cell.length_b   1.000
_cell.length_c   1.000
_cell.angle_alpha   90.00
_cell.angle_beta   90.00
_cell.angle_gamma   90.00
#
_symmetry.space_group_name_H-M   'P 1'
#
loop_
_entity.id
_entity.type
_entity.pdbx_description
1 polymer ?
#
loop_
_entity_poly.entity_id
_entity_poly.type
_entity_poly.pdbx_seq_one_letter_code
_entity_poly.pdbx_strand_id
1 'polypeptide(L)'
;MASTEGLVPITSSFLASYYDKYPFQPLSDDVSRLCPEIRSLANDLLKECPPTQGEIMLVNEAERQPPHKIDENMWKNRENIEEIIFLLERSHWPEALQQQSTPYDAEVAIVFYNLRDKFQNTLKHLESFQSMNSERVFNTVMTYMPQDFWGTLIRQQRECAERNKQAEVDALVSSGGSIGD
;
A
#
# COMPACT_ATOMS: atom_id res chain seq x y z
N MET A 1 30.43 33.29 19.86
CA MET A 1 29.50 32.74 18.86
C MET A 1 30.29 31.75 18.03
N ALA A 2 29.81 30.51 17.86
CA ALA A 2 30.54 29.51 17.06
C ALA A 2 30.57 29.97 15.59
N SER A 3 31.76 29.97 14.97
CA SER A 3 31.93 30.39 13.58
C SER A 3 31.18 29.43 12.65
N THR A 4 30.34 29.99 11.78
CA THR A 4 29.62 29.26 10.73
C THR A 4 30.41 29.22 9.41
N GLU A 5 31.66 29.70 9.39
CA GLU A 5 32.54 29.63 8.22
C GLU A 5 32.77 28.17 7.81
N GLY A 6 32.41 27.85 6.57
CA GLY A 6 32.56 26.51 5.99
C GLY A 6 31.36 25.58 6.14
N LEU A 7 30.30 26.00 6.86
CA LEU A 7 29.06 25.23 6.93
C LEU A 7 28.22 25.47 5.66
N VAL A 8 28.14 24.45 4.81
CA VAL A 8 27.26 24.46 3.63
C VAL A 8 25.86 24.01 4.08
N PRO A 9 24.78 24.71 3.67
CA PRO A 9 23.43 24.29 4.02
C PRO A 9 23.16 22.88 3.47
N ILE A 10 22.53 22.04 4.29
CA ILE A 10 22.03 20.73 3.85
C ILE A 10 20.88 20.99 2.87
N THR A 11 21.17 20.89 1.58
CA THR A 11 20.19 21.04 0.51
C THR A 11 19.51 19.70 0.21
N SER A 12 18.29 19.75 -0.33
CA SER A 12 17.61 18.54 -0.81
C SER A 12 18.43 17.79 -1.86
N SER A 13 19.12 18.51 -2.75
CA SER A 13 20.05 17.92 -3.73
C SER A 13 21.25 17.23 -3.08
N PHE A 14 21.80 17.81 -2.01
CA PHE A 14 22.90 17.18 -1.26
C PHE A 14 22.44 15.86 -0.60
N LEU A 15 21.27 15.86 0.04
CA LEU A 15 20.70 14.63 0.60
C LEU A 15 20.35 13.61 -0.49
N ALA A 16 19.83 14.05 -1.63
CA ALA A 16 19.50 13.18 -2.76
C ALA A 16 20.75 12.46 -3.31
N SER A 17 21.90 13.14 -3.37
CA SER A 17 23.16 12.56 -3.86
C SER A 17 23.67 11.36 -3.06
N TYR A 18 23.17 11.18 -1.82
CA TYR A 18 23.44 9.97 -1.04
C TYR A 18 22.89 8.72 -1.73
N TYR A 19 21.72 8.83 -2.37
CA TYR A 19 21.04 7.72 -3.03
C TYR A 19 21.70 7.32 -4.36
N ASP A 20 22.53 8.19 -4.95
CA ASP A 20 23.30 7.86 -6.17
C ASP A 20 24.24 6.64 -5.96
N LYS A 21 24.62 6.38 -4.71
CA LYS A 21 25.45 5.21 -4.32
C LYS A 21 24.66 3.91 -4.29
N TYR A 22 23.33 3.97 -4.32
CA TYR A 22 22.42 2.84 -4.20
C TYR A 22 21.52 2.77 -5.44
N PRO A 23 22.08 2.46 -6.63
CA PRO A 23 21.29 2.38 -7.85
C PRO A 23 20.22 1.30 -7.72
N PHE A 24 18.98 1.66 -8.03
CA PHE A 24 17.87 0.72 -8.08
C PHE A 24 17.65 0.26 -9.52
N GLN A 25 17.29 -1.00 -9.72
CA GLN A 25 16.91 -1.45 -11.06
C GLN A 25 15.62 -0.74 -11.49
N PRO A 26 15.57 -0.18 -12.71
CA PRO A 26 14.35 0.43 -13.19
C PRO A 26 13.22 -0.61 -13.21
N LEU A 27 11.98 -0.14 -13.04
CA LEU A 27 10.81 -0.99 -13.20
C LEU A 27 10.78 -1.57 -14.61
N SER A 28 10.19 -2.76 -14.76
CA SER A 28 9.98 -3.36 -16.07
C SER A 28 9.17 -2.43 -16.98
N ASP A 29 9.51 -2.39 -18.26
CA ASP A 29 8.74 -1.67 -19.29
C ASP A 29 7.29 -2.15 -19.37
N ASP A 30 7.03 -3.39 -18.93
CA ASP A 30 5.68 -3.94 -18.80
C ASP A 30 4.80 -3.11 -17.87
N VAL A 31 5.34 -2.45 -16.84
CA VAL A 31 4.52 -1.61 -15.95
C VAL A 31 3.92 -0.44 -16.74
N SER A 32 4.76 0.28 -17.49
CA SER A 32 4.34 1.41 -18.32
C SER A 32 3.35 1.00 -19.41
N ARG A 33 3.44 -0.24 -19.91
CA ARG A 33 2.55 -0.79 -20.93
C ARG A 33 1.23 -1.32 -20.35
N LEU A 34 1.28 -2.11 -19.27
CA LEU A 34 0.12 -2.78 -18.69
C LEU A 34 -0.79 -1.83 -17.91
N CYS A 35 -0.24 -0.81 -17.24
CA CYS A 35 -1.05 0.17 -16.51
C CYS A 35 -2.15 0.84 -17.37
N PRO A 36 -1.85 1.41 -18.56
CA PRO A 36 -2.89 1.99 -19.41
C PRO A 36 -3.82 0.93 -20.01
N GLU A 37 -3.33 -0.28 -20.31
CA GLU A 37 -4.18 -1.39 -20.80
C GLU A 37 -5.24 -1.78 -19.74
N ILE A 38 -4.83 -1.97 -18.49
CA ILE A 38 -5.73 -2.28 -17.38
C ILE A 38 -6.75 -1.15 -17.16
N ARG A 39 -6.31 0.12 -17.19
CA ARG A 39 -7.23 1.26 -17.08
C ARG A 39 -8.23 1.30 -18.23
N SER A 40 -7.81 1.00 -19.45
CA SER A 40 -8.72 0.97 -20.60
C SER A 40 -9.80 -0.10 -20.40
N LEU A 41 -9.39 -1.32 -20.02
CA LEU A 41 -10.31 -2.43 -19.76
C LEU A 41 -11.29 -2.09 -18.63
N ALA A 42 -10.81 -1.48 -17.54
CA ALA A 42 -11.67 -1.04 -16.44
C ALA A 42 -12.68 0.02 -16.90
N ASN A 43 -12.26 1.00 -17.70
CA ASN A 43 -13.16 2.03 -18.24
C ASN A 43 -14.21 1.45 -19.20
N ASP A 44 -13.85 0.45 -20.00
CA ASP A 44 -14.81 -0.21 -20.89
C ASP A 44 -15.83 -1.05 -20.09
N LEU A 45 -15.38 -1.75 -19.05
CA LEU A 45 -16.28 -2.43 -18.11
C LEU A 45 -17.24 -1.46 -17.41
N LEU A 46 -16.78 -0.30 -16.96
CA LEU A 46 -17.62 0.70 -16.30
C LEU A 46 -18.67 1.33 -17.23
N LYS A 47 -18.42 1.35 -18.55
CA LYS A 47 -19.40 1.83 -19.54
C LYS A 47 -20.54 0.82 -19.75
N GLU A 48 -20.19 -0.46 -19.84
CA GLU A 48 -21.15 -1.55 -20.05
C GLU A 48 -21.91 -1.90 -18.76
N CYS A 49 -21.23 -1.80 -17.62
CA CYS A 49 -21.75 -2.09 -16.28
C CYS A 49 -21.51 -0.88 -15.35
N PRO A 50 -22.46 0.08 -15.30
CA PRO A 50 -22.34 1.24 -14.43
C PRO A 50 -22.21 0.83 -12.95
N PRO A 51 -21.29 1.42 -12.19
CA PRO A 51 -21.06 1.07 -10.79
C PRO A 51 -22.22 1.51 -9.90
N THR A 52 -22.48 0.73 -8.85
CA THR A 52 -23.33 1.10 -7.72
C THR A 52 -22.72 2.23 -6.89
N GLN A 53 -23.49 2.85 -6.00
CA GLN A 53 -23.02 3.96 -5.18
C GLN A 53 -21.77 3.62 -4.34
N GLY A 54 -21.68 2.39 -3.83
CA GLY A 54 -20.49 1.93 -3.08
C GLY A 54 -19.29 1.72 -4.01
N GLU A 55 -19.49 1.11 -5.17
CA GLU A 55 -18.42 0.91 -6.17
C GLU A 55 -17.89 2.24 -6.73
N ILE A 56 -18.73 3.28 -6.85
CA ILE A 56 -18.29 4.63 -7.23
C ILE A 56 -17.25 5.17 -6.25
N MET A 57 -17.41 4.92 -4.95
CA MET A 57 -16.43 5.37 -3.95
C MET A 57 -15.08 4.66 -4.14
N LEU A 58 -15.10 3.34 -4.37
CA LEU A 58 -13.89 2.56 -4.64
C LEU A 58 -13.17 2.99 -5.92
N VAL A 59 -13.92 3.25 -6.99
CA VAL A 59 -13.37 3.76 -8.26
C VAL A 59 -12.71 5.13 -8.03
N ASN A 60 -13.37 6.03 -7.30
CA ASN A 60 -12.80 7.33 -6.97
C ASN A 60 -11.56 7.21 -6.08
N GLU A 61 -11.53 6.25 -5.15
CA GLU A 61 -10.37 5.99 -4.29
C GLU A 61 -9.16 5.51 -5.10
N ALA A 62 -9.37 4.58 -6.03
CA ALA A 62 -8.32 4.04 -6.90
C ALA A 62 -7.68 5.11 -7.79
N GLU A 63 -8.42 6.18 -8.13
CA GLU A 63 -7.94 7.30 -8.94
C GLU A 63 -7.33 8.46 -8.12
N ARG A 64 -7.28 8.34 -6.78
CA ARG A 64 -6.66 9.38 -5.94
C ARG A 64 -5.16 9.49 -6.19
N GLN A 65 -4.65 10.71 -6.04
CA GLN A 65 -3.22 10.96 -6.11
C GLN A 65 -2.50 10.28 -4.94
N PRO A 66 -1.36 9.60 -5.20
CA PRO A 66 -0.58 8.97 -4.15
C PRO A 66 -0.14 9.99 -3.08
N PRO A 67 -0.18 9.63 -1.78
CA PRO A 67 0.33 10.51 -0.73
C PRO A 67 1.80 10.84 -0.94
N HIS A 68 2.19 12.08 -0.62
CA HIS A 68 3.57 12.54 -0.77
C HIS A 68 4.49 12.00 0.33
N LYS A 69 3.97 11.81 1.55
CA LYS A 69 4.77 11.27 2.66
C LYS A 69 4.94 9.76 2.51
N ILE A 70 6.16 9.30 2.71
CA ILE A 70 6.53 7.88 2.54
C ILE A 70 5.67 6.97 3.42
N ASP A 71 5.48 7.30 4.69
CA ASP A 71 4.71 6.47 5.61
C ASP A 71 3.22 6.39 5.21
N GLU A 72 2.63 7.53 4.82
CA GLU A 72 1.25 7.58 4.32
C GLU A 72 1.10 6.80 3.01
N ASN A 73 2.10 6.88 2.13
CA ASN A 73 2.13 6.13 0.87
C ASN A 73 2.21 4.62 1.10
N MET A 74 3.08 4.18 2.01
CA MET A 74 3.22 2.76 2.36
C MET A 74 1.93 2.20 2.95
N TRP A 75 1.29 2.96 3.84
CA TRP A 75 -0.03 2.61 4.36
C TRP A 75 -1.07 2.53 3.26
N LYS A 76 -1.10 3.49 2.33
CA LYS A 76 -2.08 3.47 1.24
C LYS A 76 -1.88 2.29 0.29
N ASN A 77 -0.63 1.91 0.03
CA ASN A 77 -0.32 0.71 -0.75
C ASN A 77 -0.82 -0.56 -0.05
N ARG A 78 -0.66 -0.66 1.27
CA ARG A 78 -1.17 -1.77 2.08
C ARG A 78 -2.70 -1.85 2.00
N GLU A 79 -3.37 -0.73 2.26
CA GLU A 79 -4.82 -0.58 2.20
C GLU A 79 -5.38 -1.04 0.85
N ASN A 80 -4.79 -0.58 -0.26
CA ASN A 80 -5.19 -0.99 -1.60
C ASN A 80 -5.00 -2.50 -1.86
N ILE A 81 -3.92 -3.11 -1.36
CA ILE A 81 -3.68 -4.55 -1.50
C ILE A 81 -4.70 -5.35 -0.69
N GLU A 82 -5.02 -4.89 0.53
CA GLU A 82 -6.02 -5.52 1.39
C GLU A 82 -7.42 -5.48 0.75
N GLU A 83 -7.81 -4.36 0.14
CA GLU A 83 -9.07 -4.26 -0.62
C GLU A 83 -9.11 -5.24 -1.80
N ILE A 84 -8.01 -5.33 -2.56
CA ILE A 84 -7.93 -6.27 -3.69
C ILE A 84 -8.10 -7.70 -3.17
N ILE A 85 -7.47 -8.05 -2.05
CA ILE A 85 -7.62 -9.38 -1.45
C ILE A 85 -9.06 -9.61 -1.00
N PHE A 86 -9.69 -8.62 -0.35
CA PHE A 86 -11.08 -8.65 0.10
C PHE A 86 -12.04 -8.91 -1.07
N LEU A 87 -11.92 -8.16 -2.16
CA LEU A 87 -12.72 -8.33 -3.38
C LEU A 87 -12.48 -9.69 -4.07
N LEU A 88 -11.28 -10.26 -3.92
CA LEU A 88 -10.94 -11.58 -4.44
C LEU A 88 -11.36 -12.74 -3.52
N GLU A 89 -11.94 -12.48 -2.36
CA GLU A 89 -12.53 -13.54 -1.55
C GLU A 89 -13.83 -14.06 -2.18
N ARG A 90 -13.99 -15.39 -2.18
CA ARG A 90 -15.12 -16.05 -2.86
C ARG A 90 -16.49 -15.52 -2.42
N SER A 91 -16.64 -15.11 -1.16
CA SER A 91 -17.87 -14.52 -0.62
C SER A 91 -18.26 -13.20 -1.28
N HIS A 92 -17.29 -12.45 -1.80
CA HIS A 92 -17.49 -11.13 -2.42
C HIS A 92 -17.53 -11.18 -3.94
N TRP A 93 -17.37 -12.36 -4.54
CA TRP A 93 -17.52 -12.51 -5.99
C TRP A 93 -18.97 -12.28 -6.42
N PRO A 94 -19.21 -11.88 -7.68
CA PRO A 94 -20.55 -11.93 -8.26
C PRO A 94 -21.19 -13.31 -8.12
N GLU A 95 -22.48 -13.39 -7.78
CA GLU A 95 -23.19 -14.65 -7.52
C GLU A 95 -23.05 -15.67 -8.65
N ALA A 96 -23.04 -15.20 -9.91
CA ALA A 96 -22.83 -16.03 -11.09
C ALA A 96 -21.48 -16.77 -11.06
N LEU A 97 -20.41 -16.10 -10.63
CA LEU A 97 -19.07 -16.68 -10.51
C LEU A 97 -18.94 -17.58 -9.28
N GLN A 98 -19.71 -17.32 -8.21
CA GLN A 98 -19.71 -18.18 -7.02
C GLN A 98 -20.26 -19.58 -7.31
N GLN A 99 -21.28 -19.66 -8.18
CA GLN A 99 -21.97 -20.90 -8.55
C GLN A 99 -21.19 -21.77 -9.54
N GLN A 100 -20.19 -21.22 -10.24
CA GLN A 100 -19.32 -21.94 -11.20
C GLN A 100 -20.11 -22.80 -12.18
N SER A 101 -21.18 -22.24 -12.74
CA SER A 101 -22.15 -23.00 -13.53
C SER A 101 -21.63 -23.36 -14.92
N THR A 102 -20.58 -22.69 -15.41
CA THR A 102 -19.94 -22.94 -16.70
C THR A 102 -18.44 -23.27 -16.54
N PRO A 103 -17.83 -23.99 -17.50
CA PRO A 103 -16.37 -24.21 -17.52
C PRO A 103 -15.56 -22.90 -17.55
N TYR A 104 -16.11 -21.85 -18.17
CA TYR A 104 -15.50 -20.52 -18.18
C TYR A 104 -15.43 -19.91 -16.78
N ASP A 105 -16.50 -20.04 -15.98
CA ASP A 105 -16.52 -19.57 -14.59
C ASP A 105 -15.46 -20.27 -13.72
N ALA A 106 -15.18 -21.55 -14.01
CA ALA A 106 -14.13 -22.30 -13.32
C ALA A 106 -12.72 -21.79 -13.68
N GLU A 107 -12.48 -21.43 -14.94
CA GLU A 107 -11.20 -20.82 -15.36
C GLU A 107 -10.99 -19.45 -14.72
N VAL A 108 -12.03 -18.61 -14.69
CA VAL A 108 -11.99 -17.29 -14.01
C VAL A 108 -11.72 -17.46 -12.52
N ALA A 109 -12.36 -18.44 -11.87
CA ALA A 109 -12.12 -18.74 -10.47
C ALA A 109 -10.65 -19.09 -10.18
N ILE A 110 -10.02 -19.92 -11.04
CA ILE A 110 -8.60 -20.26 -10.92
C ILE A 110 -7.72 -19.00 -11.04
N VAL A 111 -8.02 -18.11 -11.98
CA VAL A 111 -7.30 -16.84 -12.13
C VAL A 111 -7.43 -15.98 -10.87
N PHE A 112 -8.63 -15.87 -10.29
CA PHE A 112 -8.86 -15.09 -9.07
C PHE A 112 -8.12 -15.66 -7.87
N TYR A 113 -8.09 -16.98 -7.71
CA TYR A 113 -7.28 -17.62 -6.66
C TYR A 113 -5.78 -17.33 -6.83
N ASN A 114 -5.25 -17.47 -8.05
CA ASN A 114 -3.85 -17.16 -8.34
C ASN A 114 -3.52 -15.68 -8.09
N LEU A 115 -4.44 -14.77 -8.41
CA LEU A 115 -4.27 -13.34 -8.18
C LEU A 115 -4.25 -13.04 -6.67
N ARG A 116 -5.19 -13.62 -5.92
CA ARG A 116 -5.27 -13.50 -4.46
C ARG A 116 -3.97 -13.95 -3.80
N ASP A 117 -3.45 -15.11 -4.17
CA ASP A 117 -2.19 -15.64 -3.61
C ASP A 117 -1.00 -14.70 -3.88
N LYS A 118 -0.94 -14.11 -5.09
CA LYS A 118 0.09 -13.11 -5.43
C LYS A 118 -0.02 -11.86 -4.56
N PHE A 119 -1.23 -11.33 -4.35
CA PHE A 119 -1.44 -10.16 -3.52
C PHE A 119 -1.18 -10.44 -2.04
N GLN A 120 -1.57 -11.62 -1.52
CA GLN A 120 -1.25 -12.03 -0.16
C GLN A 120 0.27 -12.14 0.08
N ASN A 121 0.99 -12.71 -0.89
CA ASN A 121 2.45 -12.75 -0.81
C ASN A 121 3.05 -11.34 -0.88
N THR A 122 2.52 -10.47 -1.73
CA THR A 122 2.96 -9.07 -1.84
C THR A 122 2.73 -8.30 -0.54
N LEU A 123 1.56 -8.47 0.09
CA LEU A 123 1.21 -7.87 1.37
C LEU A 123 2.21 -8.25 2.46
N LYS A 124 2.52 -9.56 2.60
CA LYS A 124 3.51 -10.04 3.57
C LYS A 124 4.90 -9.45 3.35
N HIS A 125 5.32 -9.31 2.09
CA HIS A 125 6.59 -8.67 1.77
C HIS A 125 6.60 -7.18 2.15
N LEU A 126 5.50 -6.47 1.88
CA LEU A 126 5.35 -5.07 2.24
C LEU A 126 5.37 -4.86 3.76
N GLU A 127 4.63 -5.66 4.51
CA GLU A 127 4.60 -5.63 5.98
C GLU A 127 5.99 -5.91 6.58
N SER A 128 6.68 -6.94 6.06
CA SER A 128 8.05 -7.27 6.47
C SER A 128 9.01 -6.12 6.17
N PHE A 129 8.94 -5.54 4.97
CA PHE A 129 9.74 -4.39 4.60
C PHE A 129 9.49 -3.19 5.51
N GLN A 130 8.23 -2.84 5.77
CA GLN A 130 7.86 -1.70 6.62
C GLN A 130 8.35 -1.89 8.05
N SER A 131 8.19 -3.09 8.61
CA SER A 131 8.68 -3.45 9.95
C SER A 131 10.21 -3.32 10.03
N MET A 132 10.94 -3.97 9.11
CA MET A 132 12.40 -3.95 9.07
C MET A 132 12.97 -2.56 8.81
N ASN A 133 12.40 -1.81 7.87
CA ASN A 133 12.87 -0.47 7.54
C ASN A 133 12.74 0.46 8.76
N SER A 134 11.61 0.39 9.44
CA SER A 134 11.39 1.26 10.58
C SER A 134 12.25 0.89 11.79
N GLU A 135 12.52 -0.40 12.02
CA GLU A 135 13.51 -0.84 13.00
C GLU A 135 14.92 -0.31 12.67
N ARG A 136 15.35 -0.37 11.40
CA ARG A 136 16.64 0.17 10.95
C ARG A 136 16.75 1.67 11.17
N VAL A 137 15.72 2.43 10.81
CA VAL A 137 15.68 3.88 11.04
C VAL A 137 15.77 4.18 12.53
N PHE A 138 14.97 3.49 13.36
CA PHE A 138 14.99 3.66 14.81
C PHE A 138 16.39 3.37 15.40
N ASN A 139 16.99 2.23 15.07
CA ASN A 139 18.32 1.85 15.55
C ASN A 139 19.41 2.85 15.10
N THR A 140 19.29 3.37 13.87
CA THR A 140 20.19 4.41 13.36
C THR A 140 20.06 5.69 14.17
N VAL A 141 18.84 6.17 14.43
CA VAL A 141 18.60 7.36 15.26
C VAL A 141 19.15 7.15 16.68
N MET A 142 18.90 5.99 17.30
CA MET A 142 19.42 5.68 18.65
C MET A 142 20.94 5.61 18.71
N THR A 143 21.62 5.26 17.61
CA THR A 143 23.10 5.28 17.54
C THR A 143 23.64 6.70 17.69
N TYR A 144 22.93 7.70 17.17
CA TYR A 144 23.32 9.11 17.26
C TYR A 144 22.67 9.86 18.43
N MET A 145 21.73 9.22 19.14
CA MET A 145 20.96 9.78 20.25
C MET A 145 20.85 8.77 21.42
N PRO A 146 21.97 8.37 22.03
CA PRO A 146 22.04 7.18 22.91
C PRO A 146 21.39 7.32 24.29
N GLN A 147 20.88 8.50 24.69
CA GLN A 147 20.33 8.74 26.04
C GLN A 147 19.07 9.62 26.06
N ASP A 148 18.20 9.51 25.06
CA ASP A 148 17.08 10.44 24.97
C ASP A 148 15.71 9.78 25.24
N PHE A 149 15.01 10.30 26.25
CA PHE A 149 13.64 9.91 26.64
C PHE A 149 12.67 10.01 25.45
N TRP A 150 12.98 10.91 24.52
CA TRP A 150 12.28 11.09 23.26
C TRP A 150 12.29 9.84 22.37
N GLY A 151 13.34 9.01 22.41
CA GLY A 151 13.37 7.73 21.67
C GLY A 151 12.29 6.75 22.14
N THR A 152 12.10 6.66 23.46
CA THR A 152 11.05 5.82 24.07
C THR A 152 9.66 6.36 23.77
N LEU A 153 9.47 7.69 23.83
CA LEU A 153 8.20 8.34 23.49
C LEU A 153 7.82 8.15 22.01
N ILE A 154 8.77 8.31 21.09
CA ILE A 154 8.54 8.09 19.65
C ILE A 154 8.14 6.64 19.39
N ARG A 155 8.79 5.68 20.06
CA ARG A 155 8.43 4.26 19.93
C ARG A 155 7.03 3.98 20.44
N GLN A 156 6.66 4.50 21.62
CA GLN A 156 5.31 4.35 22.18
C GLN A 156 4.25 5.00 21.31
N GLN A 157 4.50 6.22 20.83
CA GLN A 157 3.56 6.94 19.95
C GLN A 157 3.32 6.16 18.66
N ARG A 158 4.38 5.58 18.09
CA ARG A 158 4.29 4.74 16.89
C ARG A 158 3.53 3.44 17.14
N GLU A 159 3.88 2.69 18.19
CA GLU A 159 3.18 1.45 18.54
C GLU A 159 1.69 1.69 18.81
N CYS A 160 1.33 2.83 19.43
CA CYS A 160 -0.06 3.23 19.60
C CYS A 160 -0.73 3.61 18.28
N ALA A 161 -0.06 4.35 17.39
CA ALA A 161 -0.60 4.71 16.09
C ALA A 161 -0.88 3.48 15.21
N GLU A 162 0.07 2.53 15.15
CA GLU A 162 -0.08 1.25 14.44
C GLU A 162 -1.25 0.44 15.01
N ARG A 163 -1.32 0.32 16.33
CA ARG A 163 -2.38 -0.43 17.01
C ARG A 163 -3.76 0.19 16.80
N ASN A 164 -3.85 1.51 16.79
CA ASN A 164 -5.10 2.22 16.54
C ASN A 164 -5.55 2.04 15.08
N LYS A 165 -4.65 2.21 14.12
CA LYS A 165 -4.91 1.96 12.69
C LYS A 165 -5.37 0.53 12.43
N GLN A 166 -4.68 -0.45 13.01
CA GLN A 166 -5.08 -1.85 12.88
C GLN A 166 -6.44 -2.12 13.52
N ALA A 167 -6.74 -1.53 14.69
CA ALA A 167 -8.04 -1.66 15.33
C ALA A 167 -9.19 -1.02 14.52
N GLU A 168 -8.94 0.09 13.84
CA GLU A 168 -9.89 0.71 12.90
C GLU A 168 -10.20 -0.22 11.72
N VAL A 169 -9.16 -0.82 11.12
CA VAL A 169 -9.31 -1.80 10.03
C VAL A 169 -10.05 -3.05 10.52
N ASP A 170 -9.65 -3.62 11.66
CA ASP A 170 -10.28 -4.82 12.21
C ASP A 170 -11.77 -4.57 12.53
N ALA A 171 -12.10 -3.38 13.05
CA ALA A 171 -13.48 -2.98 13.30
C ALA A 171 -14.30 -2.91 12.00
N LEU A 172 -13.75 -2.27 10.96
CA LEU A 172 -14.37 -2.15 9.64
C LEU A 172 -14.66 -3.52 9.01
N VAL A 173 -13.66 -4.41 9.05
CA VAL A 173 -13.78 -5.79 8.55
C VAL A 173 -14.82 -6.57 9.36
N SER A 174 -14.85 -6.41 10.68
CA SER A 174 -15.79 -7.11 11.56
C SER A 174 -17.25 -6.67 11.40
N SER A 175 -17.48 -5.42 10.97
CA SER A 175 -18.82 -4.91 10.62
C SER A 175 -19.25 -5.28 9.19
N GLY A 176 -18.41 -5.99 8.44
CA GLY A 176 -18.65 -6.31 7.04
C GLY A 176 -18.52 -5.10 6.10
N GLY A 177 -17.84 -4.05 6.54
CA GLY A 177 -17.59 -2.84 5.76
C GLY A 177 -16.36 -2.99 4.86
N SER A 178 -16.38 -2.27 3.75
CA SER A 178 -15.23 -2.07 2.84
C SER A 178 -14.56 -0.74 3.19
N ILE A 179 -13.37 -0.45 2.65
CA ILE A 179 -12.64 0.83 2.78
C ILE A 179 -13.52 2.09 2.58
N GLY A 180 -14.68 1.97 1.93
CA GLY A 180 -15.63 3.05 1.74
C GLY A 180 -16.54 3.39 2.95
N ASP A 181 -16.62 2.53 3.97
CA ASP A 181 -17.39 2.75 5.22
C ASP A 181 -16.53 3.36 6.35
#